data_AF-A0AAV8H678-F1
#
_entry.id   AF-A0AAV8H678-F1
#
_cell.length_a   1.000
_cell.length_b   1.000
_cell.length_c   1.000
_cell.angle_alpha   90.00
_cell.angle_beta   90.00
_cell.angle_gamma   90.00
#
_symmetry.space_group_name_H-M   'P 1'
#
loop_
_entity.id
_entity.type
_entity.pdbx_description
1 polymer ?
#
loop_
_entity_poly.entity_id
_entity_poly.type
_entity_poly.pdbx_seq_one_letter_code
_entity_poly.pdbx_strand_id
1 'polypeptide(L)'
;MAGQEFWGMPGWRFAFLMMASVSLVIGLLVYLFVDDPRKISPTYIGADVESVRSYQLGGKVGLARPSLWRDSLIAMKSVIKVQTFQIIVLQGIIGSLPWTSIVFFTMWFELIGFDHKSSAALNSLFAIGCATGSFMGGFIADRLSRIYPDSARVMCAQFSAFMGIPFSLILLTVIPQSVDYWFAYAATLLLMGLTISWCASCANNPMFAVVVPLKHRTMIYAFDRAFEGSFASLAAPAVGIVTERIYGYDSKSISLANGSPQGALALSRGLLTMMVIPFGVCVLFYSPLYLVFKRDRDNAKIASIKEQELT
;
A
#
# COMPACT_ATOMS: atom_id res chain seq x y z
N MET A 1 25.13 -6.12 -8.33
CA MET A 1 25.62 -5.84 -6.97
C MET A 1 25.59 -7.11 -6.12
N ALA A 2 24.50 -7.89 -6.11
CA ALA A 2 24.54 -9.25 -5.56
C ALA A 2 25.50 -10.15 -6.37
N GLY A 3 26.28 -10.99 -5.67
CA GLY A 3 27.26 -11.92 -6.26
C GLY A 3 28.64 -11.34 -6.61
N GLN A 4 28.87 -10.03 -6.41
CA GLN A 4 30.19 -9.41 -6.63
C GLN A 4 30.76 -8.84 -5.33
N GLU A 5 32.09 -8.85 -5.23
CA GLU A 5 32.82 -8.20 -4.14
C GLU A 5 33.31 -6.82 -4.57
N PHE A 6 32.99 -5.81 -3.78
CA PHE A 6 33.46 -4.45 -3.97
C PHE A 6 34.42 -4.12 -2.83
N TRP A 7 35.70 -3.96 -3.15
CA TRP A 7 36.74 -3.62 -2.17
C TRP A 7 36.77 -4.59 -0.97
N GLY A 8 36.65 -5.89 -1.24
CA GLY A 8 36.62 -6.95 -0.22
C GLY A 8 35.32 -7.00 0.60
N MET A 9 34.31 -6.17 0.27
CA MET A 9 32.99 -6.25 0.88
C MET A 9 32.02 -7.00 -0.04
N PRO A 10 31.20 -7.91 0.50
CA PRO A 10 30.08 -8.50 -0.22
C PRO A 10 29.15 -7.40 -0.74
N GLY A 11 28.77 -7.46 -2.02
CA GLY A 11 28.03 -6.37 -2.67
C GLY A 11 26.67 -6.04 -2.07
N TRP A 12 26.07 -6.92 -1.26
CA TRP A 12 24.86 -6.58 -0.48
C TRP A 12 25.12 -5.54 0.62
N ARG A 13 26.30 -5.58 1.27
CA ARG A 13 26.69 -4.58 2.27
C ARG A 13 26.91 -3.22 1.62
N PHE A 14 27.57 -3.21 0.47
CA PHE A 14 27.78 -2.01 -0.31
C PHE A 14 26.45 -1.38 -0.74
N ALA A 15 25.47 -2.18 -1.18
CA ALA A 15 24.13 -1.71 -1.52
C ALA A 15 23.43 -1.02 -0.32
N PHE A 16 23.53 -1.57 0.89
CA PHE A 16 22.99 -0.92 2.10
C PHE A 16 23.67 0.42 2.40
N LEU A 17 25.00 0.50 2.26
CA LEU A 17 25.73 1.75 2.47
C LEU A 17 25.32 2.82 1.45
N MET A 18 25.15 2.45 0.18
CA MET A 18 24.66 3.39 -0.85
C MET A 18 23.25 3.89 -0.50
N MET A 19 22.31 3.01 -0.15
CA MET A 19 20.96 3.39 0.25
C MET A 19 20.95 4.31 1.49
N ALA A 20 21.80 4.03 2.48
CA ALA A 20 21.96 4.89 3.66
C ALA A 20 22.47 6.29 3.28
N SER A 21 23.46 6.38 2.39
CA SER A 21 24.01 7.67 1.94
C SER A 21 22.97 8.53 1.24
N VAL A 22 22.17 7.94 0.34
CA VAL A 22 21.06 8.64 -0.34
C VAL A 22 20.01 9.10 0.68
N SER A 23 19.68 8.25 1.65
CA SER A 23 18.70 8.58 2.70
C SER A 23 19.19 9.74 3.58
N LEU A 24 20.49 9.82 3.87
CA LEU A 24 21.10 10.93 4.62
C LEU A 24 21.01 12.24 3.82
N VAL A 25 21.28 12.19 2.51
CA VAL A 25 21.14 13.38 1.64
C VAL A 25 19.70 13.85 1.62
N ILE A 26 18.72 12.95 1.46
CA ILE A 26 17.29 13.30 1.49
C ILE A 26 16.92 13.91 2.86
N GLY A 27 17.38 13.32 3.96
CA GLY A 27 17.16 13.85 5.31
C GLY A 27 17.74 15.26 5.50
N LEU A 28 18.93 15.53 4.96
CA LEU A 28 19.54 16.84 4.98
C LEU A 28 18.74 17.85 4.14
N LEU A 29 18.30 17.47 2.94
CA LEU A 29 17.45 18.31 2.10
C LEU A 29 16.13 18.66 2.80
N VAL A 30 15.49 17.68 3.44
CA VAL A 30 14.27 17.92 4.23
C VAL A 30 14.55 18.89 5.38
N TYR A 31 15.66 18.72 6.10
CA TYR A 31 16.04 19.63 7.19
C TYR A 31 16.28 21.07 6.72
N LEU A 32 16.89 21.25 5.54
CA LEU A 32 17.23 22.57 5.02
C LEU A 32 16.06 23.29 4.34
N PHE A 33 15.17 22.55 3.65
CA PHE A 33 14.16 23.14 2.77
C PHE A 33 12.71 23.00 3.24
N VAL A 34 12.40 22.12 4.21
CA VAL A 34 11.02 21.97 4.69
C VAL A 34 10.72 22.97 5.80
N ASP A 35 9.87 23.94 5.48
CA ASP A 35 9.29 24.84 6.45
C ASP A 35 8.15 24.16 7.23
N ASP A 36 8.17 24.28 8.56
CA ASP A 36 7.09 23.81 9.42
C ASP A 36 5.91 24.81 9.37
N PRO A 37 4.76 24.45 8.79
CA PRO A 37 3.61 25.35 8.67
C PRO A 37 3.03 25.75 10.04
N ARG A 38 3.34 25.03 11.12
CA ARG A 38 2.90 25.39 12.48
C ARG A 38 3.54 26.68 12.98
N LYS A 39 4.64 27.13 12.37
CA LYS A 39 5.31 28.38 12.73
C LYS A 39 4.64 29.63 12.16
N ILE A 40 3.69 29.50 11.22
CA ILE A 40 3.15 30.64 10.43
C ILE A 40 1.80 31.18 10.95
N SER A 41 1.19 30.61 12.00
CA SER A 41 -0.09 31.14 12.52
C SER A 41 0.08 32.07 13.73
N PRO A 42 0.36 33.37 13.49
CA PRO A 42 -0.21 34.41 14.35
C PRO A 42 -1.03 35.49 13.61
N THR A 43 -1.21 35.43 12.28
CA THR A 43 -1.69 36.64 11.55
C THR A 43 -2.81 36.45 10.54
N TYR A 44 -3.24 35.23 10.18
CA TYR A 44 -4.37 35.05 9.26
C TYR A 44 -5.36 34.03 9.80
N ILE A 45 -6.41 34.53 10.45
CA ILE A 45 -7.84 34.17 10.30
C ILE A 45 -8.58 35.02 11.33
N GLY A 46 -9.01 36.21 10.93
CA GLY A 46 -10.11 36.89 11.60
C GLY A 46 -11.40 36.15 11.25
N ALA A 47 -11.75 35.14 12.04
CA ALA A 47 -13.10 34.58 12.18
C ALA A 47 -13.15 33.56 13.33
N ASP A 48 -12.11 32.75 13.55
CA ASP A 48 -12.08 31.73 14.62
C ASP A 48 -11.45 32.22 15.94
N VAL A 49 -10.95 33.46 15.95
CA VAL A 49 -10.15 34.03 17.04
C VAL A 49 -10.99 34.37 18.28
N GLU A 50 -12.32 34.46 18.20
CA GLU A 50 -13.12 34.65 19.42
C GLU A 50 -13.14 33.40 20.33
N SER A 51 -12.97 32.21 19.75
CA SER A 51 -12.88 30.96 20.50
C SER A 51 -11.48 30.71 21.08
N VAL A 52 -10.43 31.34 20.55
CA VAL A 52 -9.03 31.13 20.98
C VAL A 52 -8.49 32.28 21.82
N ARG A 53 -8.93 33.52 21.57
CA ARG A 53 -8.44 34.73 22.27
C ARG A 53 -9.05 34.91 23.65
N SER A 54 -10.24 34.33 23.89
CA SER A 54 -10.82 34.21 25.23
C SER A 54 -10.02 33.27 26.16
N TYR A 55 -9.17 32.39 25.61
CA TYR A 55 -8.30 31.51 26.41
C TYR A 55 -6.95 32.13 26.83
N GLN A 56 -6.54 33.27 26.26
CA GLN A 56 -5.21 33.82 26.55
C GLN A 56 -5.21 35.14 27.33
N LEU A 57 -6.34 35.84 27.48
CA LEU A 57 -6.40 37.12 28.23
C LEU A 57 -7.34 37.13 29.45
N GLY A 58 -7.88 35.99 29.87
CA GLY A 58 -8.63 35.85 31.12
C GLY A 58 -7.76 35.21 32.20
N GLY A 59 -7.43 35.95 33.25
CA GLY A 59 -6.46 35.57 34.27
C GLY A 59 -6.70 34.23 34.98
N LYS A 60 -5.60 33.66 35.47
CA LYS A 60 -5.50 32.74 36.63
C LYS A 60 -6.78 31.98 36.99
N VAL A 61 -7.18 31.02 36.16
CA VAL A 61 -7.97 29.86 36.62
C VAL A 61 -7.42 28.64 35.91
N GLY A 62 -6.95 27.67 36.70
CA GLY A 62 -6.42 26.41 36.18
C GLY A 62 -7.50 25.63 35.44
N LEU A 63 -7.57 25.78 34.12
CA LEU A 63 -8.23 24.81 33.25
C LEU A 63 -7.15 23.94 32.62
N ALA A 64 -7.16 22.67 33.01
CA ALA A 64 -6.35 21.61 32.42
C ALA A 64 -6.40 21.70 30.90
N ARG A 65 -5.23 21.72 30.24
CA ARG A 65 -5.11 21.43 28.81
C ARG A 65 -6.00 20.21 28.52
N PRO A 66 -7.04 20.31 27.66
CA PRO A 66 -7.68 19.09 27.17
C PRO A 66 -6.55 18.24 26.60
N SER A 67 -6.44 17.00 27.08
CA SER A 67 -5.26 16.21 26.73
C SER A 67 -5.33 15.96 25.22
N LEU A 68 -4.28 16.31 24.49
CA LEU A 68 -4.14 16.02 23.06
C LEU A 68 -4.47 14.55 22.75
N TRP A 69 -4.23 13.68 23.72
CA TRP A 69 -4.63 12.27 23.76
C TRP A 69 -6.14 12.04 23.75
N ARG A 70 -6.94 12.75 24.56
CA ARG A 70 -8.41 12.65 24.55
C ARG A 70 -8.99 13.13 23.23
N ASP A 71 -8.51 14.25 22.71
CA ASP A 71 -8.97 14.77 21.42
C ASP A 71 -8.61 13.81 20.27
N SER A 72 -7.40 13.23 20.33
CA SER A 72 -6.97 12.19 19.39
C SER A 72 -7.79 10.90 19.52
N LEU A 73 -8.18 10.49 20.73
CA LEU A 73 -9.02 9.32 20.98
C LEU A 73 -10.45 9.51 20.47
N ILE A 74 -11.01 10.71 20.63
CA ILE A 74 -12.35 11.05 20.11
C ILE A 74 -12.31 11.07 18.59
N ALA A 75 -11.29 11.70 18.00
CA ALA A 75 -11.06 11.69 16.55
C ALA A 75 -10.90 10.25 16.00
N MET A 76 -10.11 9.42 16.69
CA MET A 76 -9.95 8.00 16.36
C MET A 76 -11.28 7.26 16.36
N LYS A 77 -12.07 7.41 17.43
CA LYS A 77 -13.36 6.72 17.58
C LYS A 77 -14.33 7.14 16.48
N SER A 78 -14.27 8.40 16.05
CA SER A 78 -15.02 8.91 14.90
C SER A 78 -14.59 8.22 13.60
N VAL A 79 -13.29 8.14 13.33
CA VAL A 79 -12.71 7.51 12.13
C VAL A 79 -13.02 6.00 12.08
N ILE A 80 -12.83 5.27 13.17
CA ILE A 80 -13.07 3.82 13.25
C ILE A 80 -14.55 3.48 13.04
N LYS A 81 -15.47 4.41 13.37
CA LYS A 81 -16.91 4.21 13.17
C LYS A 81 -17.34 4.34 11.71
N VAL A 82 -16.52 4.95 10.85
CA VAL A 82 -16.82 5.09 9.42
C VAL A 82 -16.82 3.70 8.79
N GLN A 83 -17.96 3.28 8.24
CA GLN A 83 -18.11 1.94 7.68
C GLN A 83 -17.24 1.75 6.43
N THR A 84 -17.09 2.80 5.61
CA THR A 84 -16.16 2.84 4.48
C THR A 84 -14.73 2.55 4.95
N PHE A 85 -14.30 3.11 6.08
CA PHE A 85 -12.97 2.85 6.64
C PHE A 85 -12.80 1.40 7.06
N GLN A 86 -13.77 0.83 7.76
CA GLN A 86 -13.72 -0.57 8.19
C GLN A 86 -13.60 -1.54 7.01
N ILE A 87 -14.36 -1.30 5.93
CA ILE A 87 -14.34 -2.14 4.73
C ILE A 87 -13.00 -2.00 4.01
N ILE A 88 -12.49 -0.77 3.83
CA ILE A 88 -11.20 -0.55 3.17
C ILE A 88 -10.06 -1.17 3.98
N VAL A 89 -10.04 -1.01 5.30
CA VAL A 89 -9.00 -1.64 6.15
C VAL A 89 -9.08 -3.16 6.09
N LEU A 90 -10.27 -3.74 6.14
CA LEU A 90 -10.44 -5.19 6.03
C LEU A 90 -9.97 -5.72 4.67
N GLN A 91 -10.33 -5.00 3.60
CA GLN A 91 -9.83 -5.26 2.26
C GLN A 91 -8.30 -5.13 2.22
N GLY A 92 -7.74 -4.08 2.80
CA GLY A 92 -6.31 -3.79 2.83
C GLY A 92 -5.48 -4.86 3.53
N ILE A 93 -5.98 -5.36 4.67
CA ILE A 93 -5.37 -6.48 5.39
C ILE A 93 -5.23 -7.70 4.46
N ILE A 94 -6.28 -8.04 3.71
CA ILE A 94 -6.24 -9.19 2.79
C ILE A 94 -5.45 -8.86 1.51
N GLY A 95 -5.59 -7.65 1.00
CA GLY A 95 -4.96 -7.18 -0.23
C GLY A 95 -3.47 -6.93 -0.09
N SER A 96 -2.97 -6.80 1.14
CA SER A 96 -1.54 -6.74 1.44
C SER A 96 -0.85 -8.12 1.41
N LEU A 97 -1.60 -9.23 1.56
CA LEU A 97 -1.02 -10.57 1.55
C LEU A 97 -0.31 -10.88 0.21
N PRO A 98 -0.89 -10.60 -0.98
CA PRO A 98 -0.20 -10.77 -2.25
C PRO A 98 1.06 -9.90 -2.37
N TRP A 99 1.04 -8.66 -1.87
CA TRP A 99 2.21 -7.77 -1.90
C TRP A 99 3.39 -8.33 -1.11
N THR A 100 3.13 -8.96 0.03
CA THR A 100 4.20 -9.64 0.78
C THR A 100 4.71 -10.89 0.08
N SER A 101 3.84 -11.58 -0.67
CA SER A 101 4.20 -12.77 -1.44
C SER A 101 5.14 -12.41 -2.60
N ILE A 102 4.93 -11.25 -3.23
CA ILE A 102 5.78 -10.73 -4.30
C ILE A 102 7.24 -10.55 -3.87
N VAL A 103 7.52 -10.34 -2.57
CA VAL A 103 8.91 -10.24 -2.06
C VAL A 103 9.71 -11.53 -2.34
N PHE A 104 9.03 -12.69 -2.39
CA PHE A 104 9.65 -13.97 -2.72
C PHE A 104 9.88 -14.18 -4.23
N PHE A 105 9.42 -13.27 -5.11
CA PHE A 105 9.64 -13.41 -6.55
C PHE A 105 11.12 -13.44 -6.91
N THR A 106 11.94 -12.63 -6.24
CA THR A 106 13.41 -12.65 -6.43
C THR A 106 13.98 -14.05 -6.15
N MET A 107 13.58 -14.64 -5.01
CA MET A 107 14.00 -15.99 -4.64
C MET A 107 13.49 -17.03 -5.64
N TRP A 108 12.24 -16.89 -6.08
CA TRP A 108 11.65 -17.78 -7.06
C TRP A 108 12.37 -17.75 -8.42
N PHE A 109 12.72 -16.56 -8.92
CA PHE A 109 13.50 -16.42 -10.15
C PHE A 109 14.89 -17.05 -10.02
N GLU A 110 15.55 -16.88 -8.88
CA GLU A 110 16.85 -17.52 -8.61
C GLU A 110 16.73 -19.05 -8.54
N LEU A 111 15.63 -19.58 -7.98
CA LEU A 111 15.37 -21.03 -7.96
C LEU A 111 15.11 -21.62 -9.35
N ILE A 112 14.52 -20.85 -10.27
CA ILE A 112 14.37 -21.21 -11.69
C ILE A 112 15.75 -21.29 -12.37
N GLY A 113 16.73 -20.53 -11.88
CA GLY A 113 18.07 -20.45 -12.45
C GLY A 113 18.40 -19.11 -13.11
N PHE A 114 17.57 -18.07 -12.94
CA PHE A 114 17.93 -16.72 -13.38
C PHE A 114 19.10 -16.17 -12.56
N ASP A 115 19.99 -15.45 -13.23
CA ASP A 115 21.08 -14.75 -12.54
C ASP A 115 20.56 -13.55 -11.75
N HIS A 116 21.34 -13.09 -10.77
CA HIS A 116 20.95 -11.96 -9.93
C HIS A 116 20.63 -10.69 -10.71
N LYS A 117 21.27 -10.46 -11.88
CA LYS A 117 20.99 -9.28 -12.71
C LYS A 117 19.64 -9.40 -13.40
N SER A 118 19.32 -10.55 -14.00
CA SER A 118 18.02 -10.77 -14.65
C SER A 118 16.87 -10.72 -13.65
N SER A 119 17.01 -11.34 -12.48
CA SER A 119 16.01 -11.29 -11.40
C SER A 119 15.79 -9.87 -10.90
N ALA A 120 16.87 -9.09 -10.73
CA ALA A 120 16.77 -7.68 -10.36
C ALA A 120 16.12 -6.84 -11.47
N ALA A 121 16.42 -7.12 -12.74
CA ALA A 121 15.83 -6.41 -13.88
C ALA A 121 14.31 -6.67 -13.99
N LEU A 122 13.88 -7.92 -13.81
CA LEU A 122 12.46 -8.30 -13.80
C LEU A 122 11.69 -7.60 -12.66
N ASN A 123 12.24 -7.61 -11.44
CA ASN A 123 11.64 -6.89 -10.31
C ASN A 123 11.64 -5.37 -10.53
N SER A 124 12.69 -4.82 -11.15
CA SER A 124 12.74 -3.38 -11.47
C SER A 124 11.68 -3.01 -12.50
N LEU A 125 11.48 -3.85 -13.52
CA LEU A 125 10.44 -3.65 -14.53
C LEU A 125 9.03 -3.75 -13.92
N PHE A 126 8.83 -4.70 -13.01
CA PHE A 126 7.60 -4.79 -12.22
C PHE A 126 7.36 -3.51 -11.41
N ALA A 127 8.39 -2.98 -10.73
CA ALA A 127 8.29 -1.73 -9.98
C ALA A 127 7.96 -0.51 -10.86
N ILE A 128 8.56 -0.41 -12.05
CA ILE A 128 8.22 0.61 -13.07
C ILE A 128 6.76 0.46 -13.51
N GLY A 129 6.30 -0.78 -13.73
CA GLY A 129 4.90 -1.10 -14.01
C GLY A 129 3.97 -0.63 -12.90
N CYS A 130 4.31 -0.90 -11.63
CA CYS A 130 3.54 -0.46 -10.47
C CYS A 130 3.47 1.07 -10.33
N ALA A 131 4.58 1.77 -10.57
CA ALA A 131 4.61 3.23 -10.52
C ALA A 131 3.74 3.85 -11.62
N THR A 132 3.90 3.36 -12.85
CA THR A 132 3.13 3.82 -14.01
C THR A 132 1.65 3.46 -13.88
N GLY A 133 1.35 2.24 -13.40
CA GLY A 133 0.01 1.76 -13.14
C GLY A 133 -0.69 2.59 -12.06
N SER A 134 0.00 2.92 -10.97
CA SER A 134 -0.57 3.77 -9.92
C SER A 134 -0.96 5.16 -10.44
N PHE A 135 -0.14 5.74 -11.31
CA PHE A 135 -0.44 7.00 -11.98
C PHE A 135 -1.64 6.87 -12.93
N MET A 136 -1.62 5.86 -13.81
CA MET A 136 -2.70 5.62 -14.78
C MET A 136 -4.03 5.31 -14.08
N GLY A 137 -4.01 4.48 -13.05
CA GLY A 137 -5.18 4.13 -12.25
C GLY A 137 -5.80 5.35 -11.57
N GLY A 138 -4.97 6.21 -10.97
CA GLY A 138 -5.43 7.49 -10.42
C GLY A 138 -6.07 8.40 -11.47
N PHE A 139 -5.39 8.58 -12.62
CA PHE A 139 -5.88 9.41 -13.71
C PHE A 139 -7.22 8.91 -14.30
N ILE A 140 -7.32 7.61 -14.58
CA ILE A 140 -8.53 6.98 -15.11
C ILE A 140 -9.68 7.10 -14.09
N ALA A 141 -9.40 6.84 -12.82
CA ALA A 141 -10.37 6.94 -11.75
C ALA A 141 -10.90 8.36 -11.57
N ASP A 142 -10.02 9.37 -11.63
CA ASP A 142 -10.42 10.77 -11.52
C ASP A 142 -11.27 11.22 -12.71
N ARG A 143 -10.96 10.73 -13.92
CA ARG A 143 -11.76 11.02 -15.12
C ARG A 143 -13.14 10.35 -15.03
N LEU A 144 -13.20 9.08 -14.66
CA LEU A 144 -14.46 8.34 -14.51
C LEU A 144 -15.29 8.85 -13.34
N SER A 145 -14.68 9.33 -12.26
CA SER A 145 -15.38 9.93 -11.12
C SER A 145 -16.16 11.20 -11.49
N ARG A 146 -15.82 11.87 -12.60
CA ARG A 146 -16.63 13.00 -13.10
C ARG A 146 -17.95 12.54 -13.70
N ILE A 147 -18.00 11.31 -14.22
CA ILE A 147 -19.19 10.72 -14.86
C ILE A 147 -19.99 9.91 -13.83
N TYR A 148 -19.30 9.04 -13.06
CA TYR A 148 -19.88 8.18 -12.04
C TYR A 148 -19.22 8.44 -10.68
N PRO A 149 -19.64 9.49 -9.94
CA PRO A 149 -18.95 9.95 -8.73
C PRO A 149 -19.01 8.97 -7.55
N ASP A 150 -19.96 8.04 -7.55
CA ASP A 150 -20.15 7.05 -6.48
C ASP A 150 -19.46 5.72 -6.75
N SER A 151 -19.43 5.30 -8.01
CA SER A 151 -19.12 3.92 -8.38
C SER A 151 -17.78 3.80 -9.10
N ALA A 152 -17.31 4.84 -9.80
CA ALA A 152 -16.13 4.77 -10.66
C ALA A 152 -14.88 4.28 -9.93
N ARG A 153 -14.61 4.82 -8.74
CA ARG A 153 -13.43 4.46 -7.93
C ARG A 153 -13.49 3.01 -7.47
N VAL A 154 -14.66 2.53 -7.04
CA VAL A 154 -14.85 1.13 -6.64
C VAL A 154 -14.67 0.19 -7.83
N MET A 155 -15.23 0.53 -9.01
CA MET A 155 -15.09 -0.27 -10.23
C MET A 155 -13.63 -0.42 -10.64
N CYS A 156 -12.87 0.67 -10.61
CA CYS A 156 -11.45 0.65 -10.96
C CYS A 156 -10.63 -0.18 -9.95
N ALA A 157 -10.94 -0.12 -8.65
CA ALA A 157 -10.30 -0.97 -7.65
C ALA A 157 -10.64 -2.46 -7.83
N GLN A 158 -11.89 -2.79 -8.13
CA GLN A 158 -12.29 -4.17 -8.43
C GLN A 158 -11.62 -4.70 -9.68
N PHE A 159 -11.51 -3.89 -10.75
CA PHE A 159 -10.77 -4.25 -11.95
C PHE A 159 -9.31 -4.56 -11.64
N SER A 160 -8.66 -3.70 -10.86
CA SER A 160 -7.27 -3.87 -10.43
C SER A 160 -7.05 -5.15 -9.62
N ALA A 161 -7.90 -5.40 -8.62
CA ALA A 161 -7.82 -6.60 -7.80
C ALA A 161 -8.14 -7.87 -8.62
N PHE A 162 -9.13 -7.80 -9.52
CA PHE A 162 -9.49 -8.90 -10.39
C PHE A 162 -8.36 -9.27 -11.34
N MET A 163 -7.71 -8.29 -11.97
CA MET A 163 -6.57 -8.51 -12.87
C MET A 163 -5.37 -9.18 -12.18
N GLY A 164 -5.25 -9.05 -10.86
CA GLY A 164 -4.25 -9.80 -10.09
C GLY A 164 -4.38 -11.32 -10.26
N ILE A 165 -5.61 -11.85 -10.38
CA ILE A 165 -5.86 -13.29 -10.51
C ILE A 165 -5.33 -13.89 -11.83
N PRO A 166 -5.76 -13.42 -13.03
CA PRO A 166 -5.28 -13.98 -14.28
C PRO A 166 -3.78 -13.75 -14.47
N PHE A 167 -3.24 -12.60 -14.07
CA PHE A 167 -1.79 -12.37 -14.20
C PHE A 167 -0.97 -13.25 -13.25
N SER A 168 -1.42 -13.48 -12.02
CA SER A 168 -0.77 -14.46 -11.13
C SER A 168 -0.83 -15.88 -11.70
N LEU A 169 -1.94 -16.30 -12.29
CA LEU A 169 -2.06 -17.60 -12.96
C LEU A 169 -1.11 -17.70 -14.16
N ILE A 170 -1.10 -16.69 -15.04
CA ILE A 170 -0.23 -16.67 -16.21
C ILE A 170 1.23 -16.76 -15.78
N LEU A 171 1.65 -15.91 -14.83
CA LEU A 171 3.03 -15.81 -14.39
C LEU A 171 3.54 -17.11 -13.74
N LEU A 172 2.74 -17.70 -12.85
CA LEU A 172 3.19 -18.79 -11.98
C LEU A 172 2.87 -20.19 -12.54
N THR A 173 1.91 -20.31 -13.47
CA THR A 173 1.49 -21.62 -14.01
C THR A 173 1.61 -21.76 -15.53
N VAL A 174 1.35 -20.70 -16.31
CA VAL A 174 1.33 -20.80 -17.78
C VAL A 174 2.73 -20.68 -18.36
N ILE A 175 3.56 -19.78 -17.84
CA ILE A 175 4.92 -19.62 -18.33
C ILE A 175 5.78 -20.79 -17.82
N PRO A 176 6.40 -21.58 -18.72
CA PRO A 176 7.32 -22.63 -18.32
C PRO A 176 8.47 -22.05 -17.49
N GLN A 177 8.79 -22.70 -16.37
CA GLN A 177 9.88 -22.31 -15.46
C GLN A 177 11.25 -22.61 -16.08
N SER A 178 11.60 -21.84 -17.12
CA SER A 178 12.91 -21.86 -17.78
C SER A 178 13.41 -20.43 -17.98
N VAL A 179 14.74 -20.29 -18.02
CA VAL A 179 15.44 -19.03 -18.28
C VAL A 179 15.20 -18.48 -19.69
N ASP A 180 14.82 -19.34 -20.64
CA ASP A 180 14.60 -18.97 -22.05
C ASP A 180 13.43 -17.98 -22.22
N TYR A 181 12.47 -17.97 -21.29
CA TYR A 181 11.25 -17.17 -21.36
C TYR A 181 11.36 -15.82 -20.67
N TRP A 182 12.57 -15.25 -20.55
CA TRP A 182 12.80 -13.97 -19.86
C TRP A 182 11.86 -12.84 -20.35
N PHE A 183 11.67 -12.71 -21.67
CA PHE A 183 10.79 -11.69 -22.23
C PHE A 183 9.31 -11.89 -21.87
N ALA A 184 8.86 -13.14 -21.76
CA ALA A 184 7.50 -13.44 -21.33
C ALA A 184 7.30 -13.03 -19.86
N TYR A 185 8.26 -13.36 -18.99
CA TYR A 185 8.24 -12.91 -17.59
C TYR A 185 8.25 -11.38 -17.49
N ALA A 186 9.10 -10.72 -18.26
CA ALA A 186 9.21 -9.26 -18.29
C ALA A 186 7.88 -8.60 -18.71
N ALA A 187 7.28 -9.05 -19.81
CA ALA A 187 6.02 -8.53 -20.30
C ALA A 187 4.87 -8.78 -19.31
N THR A 188 4.76 -9.99 -18.77
CA THR A 188 3.71 -10.33 -17.80
C THR A 188 3.86 -9.52 -16.51
N LEU A 189 5.08 -9.38 -15.97
CA LEU A 189 5.31 -8.56 -14.77
C LEU A 189 5.02 -7.08 -15.02
N LEU A 190 5.40 -6.54 -16.17
CA LEU A 190 5.09 -5.15 -16.51
C LEU A 190 3.58 -4.92 -16.58
N LEU A 191 2.85 -5.78 -17.29
CA LEU A 191 1.39 -5.70 -17.42
C LEU A 191 0.67 -5.95 -16.09
N MET A 192 1.19 -6.87 -15.29
CA MET A 192 0.70 -7.14 -13.94
C MET A 192 0.88 -5.89 -13.07
N GLY A 193 2.08 -5.32 -12.97
CA GLY A 193 2.34 -4.10 -12.20
C GLY A 193 1.49 -2.92 -12.66
N LEU A 194 1.29 -2.80 -13.99
CA LEU A 194 0.44 -1.78 -14.59
C LEU A 194 -1.02 -1.91 -14.19
N THR A 195 -1.51 -3.08 -13.80
CA THR A 195 -2.93 -3.32 -13.53
C THR A 195 -3.26 -3.53 -12.04
N ILE A 196 -2.37 -4.15 -11.26
CA ILE A 196 -2.66 -4.47 -9.84
C ILE A 196 -2.46 -3.31 -8.86
N SER A 197 -1.77 -2.26 -9.28
CA SER A 197 -1.31 -1.17 -8.41
C SER A 197 -2.36 -0.08 -8.16
N TRP A 198 -3.56 -0.18 -8.73
CA TRP A 198 -4.50 0.94 -8.76
C TRP A 198 -5.26 1.09 -7.44
N CYS A 199 -5.51 0.01 -6.69
CA CYS A 199 -6.40 0.02 -5.51
C CYS A 199 -6.15 1.19 -4.53
N ALA A 200 -4.89 1.44 -4.16
CA ALA A 200 -4.53 2.48 -3.21
C ALA A 200 -4.67 3.91 -3.78
N SER A 201 -4.18 4.12 -5.00
CA SER A 201 -4.12 5.43 -5.68
C SER A 201 -5.47 5.86 -6.25
N CYS A 202 -6.25 4.93 -6.80
CA CYS A 202 -7.56 5.18 -7.40
C CYS A 202 -8.69 5.32 -6.36
N ALA A 203 -8.74 4.39 -5.39
CA ALA A 203 -9.91 4.23 -4.53
C ALA A 203 -9.60 4.54 -3.06
N ASN A 204 -8.72 3.79 -2.41
CA ASN A 204 -8.58 3.85 -0.96
C ASN A 204 -8.21 5.26 -0.47
N ASN A 205 -7.13 5.84 -1.00
CA ASN A 205 -6.69 7.17 -0.57
C ASN A 205 -7.71 8.28 -0.91
N PRO A 206 -8.23 8.37 -2.15
CA PRO A 206 -9.22 9.40 -2.48
C PRO A 206 -10.55 9.25 -1.71
N MET A 207 -10.99 8.02 -1.43
CA MET A 207 -12.20 7.78 -0.64
C MET A 207 -12.05 8.29 0.79
N PHE A 208 -10.90 8.03 1.43
CA PHE A 208 -10.61 8.58 2.76
C PHE A 208 -10.61 10.11 2.79
N ALA A 209 -10.08 10.76 1.74
CA ALA A 209 -10.12 12.22 1.62
C ALA A 209 -11.56 12.76 1.57
N VAL A 210 -12.50 12.00 1.02
CA VAL A 210 -13.90 12.41 0.85
C VAL A 210 -14.74 12.13 2.10
N VAL A 211 -14.52 11.00 2.77
CA VAL A 211 -15.34 10.59 3.92
C VAL A 211 -14.92 11.22 5.25
N VAL A 212 -13.72 11.79 5.34
CA VAL A 212 -13.18 12.36 6.59
C VAL A 212 -12.88 13.86 6.47
N PRO A 213 -13.28 14.67 7.47
CA PRO A 213 -12.95 16.09 7.54
C PRO A 213 -11.44 16.35 7.51
N LEU A 214 -11.03 17.50 6.97
CA LEU A 214 -9.62 17.92 6.84
C LEU A 214 -8.81 17.74 8.12
N LYS A 215 -9.42 18.06 9.28
CA LYS A 215 -8.81 17.96 10.62
C LYS A 215 -8.37 16.54 11.00
N HIS A 216 -8.93 15.49 10.38
CA HIS A 216 -8.67 14.09 10.74
C HIS A 216 -8.10 13.25 9.59
N ARG A 217 -7.81 13.85 8.41
CA ARG A 217 -7.32 13.10 7.23
C ARG A 217 -5.98 12.41 7.49
N THR A 218 -5.02 13.10 8.11
CA THR A 218 -3.71 12.50 8.43
C THR A 218 -3.85 11.30 9.35
N MET A 219 -4.83 11.34 10.27
CA MET A 219 -5.08 10.27 11.22
C MET A 219 -5.62 9.02 10.52
N ILE A 220 -6.63 9.15 9.65
CA ILE A 220 -7.19 7.98 8.94
C ILE A 220 -6.14 7.29 8.07
N TYR A 221 -5.28 8.04 7.36
CA TYR A 221 -4.19 7.45 6.58
C TYR A 221 -3.16 6.73 7.46
N ALA A 222 -2.81 7.31 8.60
CA ALA A 222 -1.87 6.70 9.53
C ALA A 222 -2.42 5.38 10.11
N PHE A 223 -3.69 5.37 10.51
CA PHE A 223 -4.34 4.15 11.04
C PHE A 223 -4.50 3.08 9.97
N ASP A 224 -4.92 3.45 8.77
CA ASP A 224 -5.01 2.53 7.63
C ASP A 224 -3.66 1.82 7.40
N ARG A 225 -2.58 2.59 7.22
CA ARG A 225 -1.24 2.04 7.02
C ARG A 225 -0.74 1.21 8.21
N ALA A 226 -1.04 1.62 9.44
CA ALA A 226 -0.65 0.89 10.64
C ALA A 226 -1.36 -0.46 10.74
N PHE A 227 -2.67 -0.52 10.49
CA PHE A 227 -3.43 -1.77 10.51
C PHE A 227 -3.04 -2.68 9.34
N GLU A 228 -3.09 -2.18 8.11
CA GLU A 228 -2.71 -2.97 6.93
C GLU A 228 -1.28 -3.52 7.08
N GLY A 229 -0.31 -2.65 7.42
CA GLY A 229 1.09 -3.05 7.56
C GLY A 229 1.34 -4.06 8.69
N SER A 230 0.65 -3.91 9.83
CA SER A 230 0.81 -4.84 10.96
C SER A 230 0.31 -6.24 10.60
N PHE A 231 -0.86 -6.36 9.97
CA PHE A 231 -1.39 -7.67 9.57
C PHE A 231 -0.67 -8.24 8.34
N ALA A 232 -0.21 -7.40 7.43
CA ALA A 232 0.62 -7.81 6.29
C ALA A 232 1.88 -8.55 6.75
N SER A 233 2.45 -8.18 7.90
CA SER A 233 3.66 -8.84 8.42
C SER A 233 3.48 -10.35 8.67
N LEU A 234 2.25 -10.81 8.95
CA LEU A 234 1.93 -12.23 9.18
C LEU A 234 1.90 -13.04 7.88
N ALA A 235 1.82 -12.36 6.73
CA ALA A 235 1.67 -12.99 5.44
C ALA A 235 2.95 -13.68 4.96
N ALA A 236 4.12 -13.10 5.19
CA ALA A 236 5.39 -13.70 4.79
C ALA A 236 5.65 -15.05 5.51
N PRO A 237 5.46 -15.17 6.84
CA PRO A 237 5.45 -16.47 7.52
C PRO A 237 4.39 -17.43 6.97
N ALA A 238 3.18 -16.93 6.68
CA ALA A 238 2.11 -17.77 6.14
C ALA A 238 2.46 -18.36 4.76
N VAL A 239 3.09 -17.58 3.86
CA VAL A 239 3.60 -18.05 2.56
C VAL A 239 4.62 -19.16 2.76
N GLY A 240 5.57 -18.96 3.69
CA GLY A 240 6.56 -19.98 4.04
C GLY A 240 5.90 -21.28 4.53
N ILE A 241 4.97 -21.19 5.48
CA ILE A 241 4.26 -22.35 6.04
C ILE A 241 3.45 -23.08 4.96
N VAL A 242 2.71 -22.36 4.12
CA VAL A 242 1.93 -22.99 3.02
C VAL A 242 2.87 -23.70 2.05
N THR A 243 3.98 -23.08 1.71
CA THR A 243 4.97 -23.64 0.78
C THR A 243 5.64 -24.89 1.35
N GLU A 244 6.05 -24.87 2.63
CA GLU A 244 6.70 -26.00 3.30
C GLU A 244 5.73 -27.14 3.64
N ARG A 245 4.57 -26.83 4.24
CA ARG A 245 3.65 -27.84 4.80
C ARG A 245 2.68 -28.42 3.77
N ILE A 246 2.21 -27.63 2.81
CA ILE A 246 1.21 -28.07 1.84
C ILE A 246 1.87 -28.54 0.55
N TYR A 247 2.90 -27.82 0.08
CA TYR A 247 3.57 -28.11 -1.19
C TYR A 247 4.91 -28.85 -1.03
N GLY A 248 5.34 -29.13 0.20
CA GLY A 248 6.50 -29.98 0.48
C GLY A 248 7.85 -29.34 0.15
N TYR A 249 7.96 -28.02 0.27
CA TYR A 249 9.24 -27.32 0.09
C TYR A 249 10.23 -27.70 1.20
N ASP A 250 11.34 -28.34 0.84
CA ASP A 250 12.40 -28.70 1.78
C ASP A 250 13.54 -27.67 1.75
N SER A 251 13.55 -26.78 2.74
CA SER A 251 14.54 -25.71 2.86
C SER A 251 15.98 -26.21 3.07
N LYS A 252 16.20 -27.48 3.42
CA LYS A 252 17.53 -28.03 3.74
C LYS A 252 18.21 -28.73 2.57
N SER A 253 17.46 -29.22 1.59
CA SER A 253 18.00 -29.90 0.40
C SER A 253 18.21 -28.98 -0.81
N ILE A 254 17.72 -27.74 -0.73
CA ILE A 254 17.75 -26.80 -1.85
C ILE A 254 19.01 -25.94 -1.81
N SER A 255 19.82 -26.04 -2.86
CA SER A 255 20.97 -25.16 -3.09
C SER A 255 20.56 -24.03 -4.04
N LEU A 256 20.48 -22.79 -3.54
CA LEU A 256 20.28 -21.60 -4.40
C LEU A 256 21.38 -21.47 -5.47
N ALA A 257 22.58 -21.99 -5.21
CA ALA A 257 23.71 -21.93 -6.12
C ALA A 257 23.55 -22.76 -7.40
N ASN A 258 22.78 -23.86 -7.36
CA ASN A 258 22.62 -24.79 -8.50
C ASN A 258 21.22 -24.74 -9.12
N GLY A 259 20.30 -23.95 -8.54
CA GLY A 259 18.88 -23.99 -8.87
C GLY A 259 18.21 -25.29 -8.40
N SER A 260 16.90 -25.22 -8.10
CA SER A 260 16.11 -26.41 -7.79
C SER A 260 14.75 -26.29 -8.46
N PRO A 261 14.52 -26.99 -9.59
CA PRO A 261 13.25 -26.90 -10.31
C PRO A 261 12.07 -27.41 -9.47
N GLN A 262 12.32 -28.39 -8.59
CA GLN A 262 11.31 -28.89 -7.65
C GLN A 262 10.97 -27.83 -6.58
N GLY A 263 11.97 -27.12 -6.05
CA GLY A 263 11.79 -26.01 -5.12
C GLY A 263 11.07 -24.82 -5.76
N ALA A 264 11.42 -24.47 -7.00
CA ALA A 264 10.77 -23.41 -7.78
C ALA A 264 9.28 -23.71 -8.03
N LEU A 265 8.94 -24.97 -8.29
CA LEU A 265 7.56 -25.40 -8.52
C LEU A 265 6.73 -25.41 -7.23
N ALA A 266 7.30 -25.90 -6.11
CA ALA A 266 6.64 -25.86 -4.81
C ALA A 266 6.40 -24.43 -4.34
N LEU A 267 7.40 -23.55 -4.49
CA LEU A 267 7.28 -22.13 -4.16
C LEU A 267 6.27 -21.43 -5.06
N SER A 268 6.27 -21.69 -6.37
CA SER A 268 5.28 -21.12 -7.31
C SER A 268 3.84 -21.44 -6.90
N ARG A 269 3.57 -22.68 -6.48
CA ARG A 269 2.23 -23.09 -6.01
C ARG A 269 1.84 -22.41 -4.70
N GLY A 270 2.78 -22.26 -3.78
CA GLY A 270 2.59 -21.50 -2.54
C GLY A 270 2.24 -20.04 -2.81
N LEU A 271 3.02 -19.40 -3.68
CA LEU A 271 2.78 -18.02 -4.13
C LEU A 271 1.44 -17.88 -4.84
N LEU A 272 1.08 -18.80 -5.73
CA LEU A 272 -0.18 -18.74 -6.46
C LEU A 272 -1.37 -18.74 -5.50
N THR A 273 -1.38 -19.63 -4.52
CA THR A 273 -2.45 -19.72 -3.51
C THR A 273 -2.55 -18.42 -2.69
N MET A 274 -1.41 -17.86 -2.29
CA MET A 274 -1.34 -16.62 -1.52
C MET A 274 -1.58 -15.34 -2.34
N MET A 275 -1.67 -15.45 -3.67
CA MET A 275 -2.07 -14.34 -4.53
C MET A 275 -3.53 -14.44 -4.96
N VAL A 276 -3.93 -15.59 -5.52
CA VAL A 276 -5.26 -15.77 -6.12
C VAL A 276 -6.38 -15.69 -5.08
N ILE A 277 -6.22 -16.36 -3.93
CA ILE A 277 -7.26 -16.36 -2.90
C ILE A 277 -7.45 -14.95 -2.32
N PRO A 278 -6.38 -14.24 -1.86
CA PRO A 278 -6.57 -12.91 -1.31
C PRO A 278 -7.04 -11.87 -2.34
N PHE A 279 -6.62 -11.96 -3.61
CA PHE A 279 -7.17 -11.10 -4.66
C PHE A 279 -8.67 -11.35 -4.89
N GLY A 280 -9.10 -12.61 -4.95
CA GLY A 280 -10.52 -12.95 -5.08
C GLY A 280 -11.35 -12.43 -3.91
N VAL A 281 -10.85 -12.61 -2.68
CA VAL A 281 -11.51 -12.11 -1.48
C VAL A 281 -11.52 -10.57 -1.44
N CYS A 282 -10.46 -9.89 -1.91
CA CYS A 282 -10.45 -8.43 -2.05
C CYS A 282 -11.54 -7.91 -2.98
N VAL A 283 -11.75 -8.55 -4.13
CA VAL A 283 -12.82 -8.16 -5.07
C VAL A 283 -14.18 -8.21 -4.38
N LEU A 284 -14.41 -9.24 -3.56
CA LEU A 284 -15.65 -9.38 -2.79
C LEU A 284 -15.81 -8.30 -1.73
N PHE A 285 -14.74 -7.94 -1.01
CA PHE A 285 -14.78 -6.87 -0.01
C PHE A 285 -15.00 -5.48 -0.61
N TYR A 286 -14.66 -5.26 -1.88
CA TYR A 286 -14.99 -4.02 -2.56
C TYR A 286 -16.49 -3.91 -2.94
N SER A 287 -17.23 -5.02 -3.06
CA SER A 287 -18.65 -4.98 -3.48
C SER A 287 -19.58 -4.22 -2.51
N PRO A 288 -19.49 -4.38 -1.18
CA PRO A 288 -20.27 -3.55 -0.25
C PRO A 288 -19.98 -2.05 -0.35
N LEU A 289 -18.81 -1.67 -0.86
CA LEU A 289 -18.37 -0.27 -0.91
C LEU A 289 -19.25 0.59 -1.83
N TYR A 290 -19.89 0.00 -2.85
CA TYR A 290 -20.82 0.73 -3.72
C TYR A 290 -21.98 1.39 -2.97
N LEU A 291 -22.47 0.75 -1.91
CA LEU A 291 -23.60 1.25 -1.11
C LEU A 291 -23.11 2.09 0.07
N VAL A 292 -22.08 1.60 0.76
CA VAL A 292 -21.58 2.22 1.99
C VAL A 292 -20.87 3.55 1.72
N PHE A 293 -20.07 3.62 0.65
CA PHE A 293 -19.36 4.85 0.30
C PHE A 293 -20.32 6.00 -0.01
N LYS A 294 -21.40 5.74 -0.75
CA LYS A 294 -22.41 6.76 -1.06
C LYS A 294 -23.01 7.33 0.23
N ARG A 295 -23.40 6.46 1.16
CA ARG A 295 -23.98 6.85 2.46
C ARG A 295 -22.99 7.68 3.30
N ASP A 296 -21.75 7.22 3.43
CA ASP A 296 -20.74 7.90 4.25
C ASP A 296 -20.31 9.25 3.65
N ARG A 297 -20.23 9.34 2.32
CA ARG A 297 -19.98 10.60 1.63
C ARG A 297 -21.09 11.60 1.88
N ASP A 298 -22.35 11.19 1.76
CA ASP A 298 -23.48 12.11 1.93
C ASP A 298 -23.57 12.58 3.40
N ASN A 299 -23.28 11.70 4.37
CA ASN A 299 -23.13 12.09 5.78
C ASN A 299 -22.00 13.10 5.99
N ALA A 300 -20.84 12.89 5.36
CA ALA A 300 -19.70 13.80 5.45
C ALA A 300 -20.02 15.18 4.84
N LYS A 301 -20.75 15.22 3.71
CA LYS A 301 -21.23 16.48 3.11
C LYS A 301 -22.17 17.23 4.04
N ILE A 302 -23.15 16.54 4.64
CA ILE A 302 -24.08 17.16 5.60
C ILE A 302 -23.33 17.70 6.82
N ALA A 303 -22.36 16.96 7.34
CA ALA A 303 -21.52 17.42 8.46
C ALA A 303 -20.72 18.67 8.08
N SER A 304 -20.15 18.73 6.88
CA SER A 304 -19.40 19.90 6.41
C SER A 304 -20.28 21.14 6.21
N ILE A 305 -21.51 20.97 5.71
CA ILE A 305 -22.47 22.07 5.55
C ILE A 305 -22.86 22.63 6.92
N LYS A 306 -23.15 21.76 7.89
CA LYS A 306 -23.45 22.18 9.26
C LYS A 306 -22.30 22.93 9.92
N GLU A 307 -21.05 22.49 9.69
CA GLU A 307 -19.87 23.17 10.22
C GLU A 307 -19.72 24.57 9.59
N GLN A 308 -20.01 24.73 8.29
CA GLN A 308 -20.04 26.02 7.60
C GLN A 308 -21.19 26.93 8.02
N GLU A 309 -22.37 26.39 8.38
CA GLU A 309 -23.50 27.19 8.88
C GLU A 309 -23.30 27.66 10.33
N LEU A 310 -22.41 26.98 11.08
CA LEU A 310 -22.07 27.31 12.47
C LEU A 310 -20.87 28.26 12.61
N THR A 311 -20.17 28.58 11.50
CA THR A 311 -19.05 29.53 11.43
C THR A 311 -19.46 30.83 10.77
#